data_AF-A0A7X6PW77-F1
#
_entry.id   AF-A0A7X6PW77-F1
#
_cell.length_a   1.000
_cell.length_b   1.000
_cell.length_c   1.000
_cell.angle_alpha   90.00
_cell.angle_beta   90.00
_cell.angle_gamma   90.00
#
_symmetry.space_group_name_H-M   'P 1'
#
loop_
_entity.id
_entity.type
_entity.pdbx_description
1 polymer ?
#
loop_
_entity_poly.entity_id
_entity_poly.type
_entity_poly.pdbx_seq_one_letter_code
_entity_poly.pdbx_strand_id
1 'polypeptide(L)'
;MFNRKKLILITIAGILISLNAMAIDPATPVTPDASQEAVALLRLMYSTSGKYMLTGQHNYPNIRDTNSRFALKYIGKQPAVFSTDFGFAADGDTDSYLARPDIVDEVIRQHK
;
A
#
# COMPACT_ATOMS: atom_id res chain seq x y z
N MET A 1 48.41 17.59 21.42
CA MET A 1 48.53 17.72 19.95
C MET A 1 47.78 16.57 19.30
N PHE A 2 46.61 16.81 18.70
CA PHE A 2 45.86 15.76 18.00
C PHE A 2 46.64 15.32 16.75
N ASN A 3 46.82 14.02 16.56
CA ASN A 3 47.50 13.47 15.40
C ASN A 3 46.65 13.75 14.15
N ARG A 4 47.20 14.50 13.17
CA ARG A 4 46.53 14.85 11.91
C ARG A 4 45.89 13.64 11.21
N LYS A 5 46.50 12.45 11.29
CA LYS A 5 45.93 11.21 10.72
C LYS A 5 44.66 10.76 11.46
N LYS A 6 44.63 10.87 12.79
CA LYS A 6 43.43 10.56 13.59
C LYS A 6 42.31 11.56 13.32
N LEU A 7 42.64 12.84 13.15
CA LEU A 7 41.67 13.88 12.83
C LEU A 7 41.03 13.62 11.45
N ILE A 8 41.82 13.29 10.42
CA ILE A 8 41.32 12.94 9.09
C ILE A 8 40.40 11.71 9.13
N LEU A 9 40.78 10.65 9.86
CA LEU A 9 39.94 9.45 9.98
C LEU A 9 38.58 9.75 10.64
N ILE A 10 38.56 10.58 11.68
CA ILE A 10 37.31 10.97 12.36
C ILE A 10 36.41 11.78 11.42
N THR A 11 36.99 12.70 10.64
CA THR A 11 36.22 13.49 9.66
C THR A 11 35.63 12.62 8.57
N ILE A 12 36.39 11.65 8.02
CA ILE A 12 35.89 10.73 7.00
C ILE A 12 34.78 9.83 7.56
N ALA A 13 34.96 9.29 8.77
CA ALA A 13 33.93 8.49 9.43
C ALA A 13 32.65 9.30 9.67
N GLY A 14 32.77 10.56 10.10
CA GLY A 14 31.63 11.48 10.26
C GLY A 14 30.88 11.73 8.94
N ILE A 15 31.59 11.96 7.84
CA ILE A 15 30.99 12.17 6.51
C ILE A 15 30.25 10.91 6.04
N LEU A 16 30.82 9.72 6.22
CA LEU A 16 30.20 8.45 5.83
C LEU A 16 28.93 8.12 6.64
N ILE A 17 28.87 8.52 7.92
CA ILE A 17 27.67 8.36 8.75
C ILE A 17 26.56 9.33 8.28
N SER A 18 26.90 10.58 7.99
CA SER A 18 25.95 11.60 7.51
C SER A 18 25.36 11.27 6.14
N LEU A 19 26.14 10.65 5.24
CA LEU A 19 25.66 10.25 3.90
C LEU A 19 24.59 9.15 3.95
N ASN A 20 24.64 8.23 4.92
CA ASN A 20 23.61 7.20 5.10
C ASN A 20 22.28 7.78 5.62
N ALA A 21 22.33 8.86 6.41
CA ALA A 21 21.15 9.51 6.95
C ALA A 21 20.35 10.32 5.91
N MET A 22 20.94 10.60 4.73
CA MET A 22 20.29 11.34 3.64
C MET A 22 19.60 10.44 2.60
N ALA A 23 19.62 9.12 2.78
CA ALA A 23 18.86 8.22 1.92
C ALA A 23 17.37 8.43 2.19
N ILE A 24 16.64 8.97 1.21
CA ILE A 24 15.18 9.05 1.23
C ILE A 24 14.67 7.61 1.31
N ASP A 25 13.92 7.27 2.36
CA ASP A 25 13.21 6.00 2.43
C ASP A 25 12.26 5.94 1.22
N PRO A 26 12.49 5.03 0.26
CA PRO A 26 11.65 4.97 -0.94
C PRO A 26 10.20 4.63 -0.60
N ALA A 27 9.92 4.12 0.61
CA ALA A 27 8.58 3.90 1.13
C ALA A 27 7.97 5.13 1.84
N THR A 28 8.44 6.35 1.55
CA THR A 28 7.80 7.59 2.03
C THR A 28 6.63 7.98 1.11
N PRO A 29 5.40 8.12 1.61
CA PRO A 29 4.27 8.57 0.78
C PRO A 29 4.48 9.98 0.23
N VAL A 30 4.01 10.22 -1.00
CA VAL A 30 4.03 11.56 -1.62
C VAL A 30 2.99 12.51 -1.03
N THR A 31 1.97 11.97 -0.38
CA THR A 31 0.94 12.75 0.34
C THR A 31 1.55 13.32 1.62
N PRO A 32 1.56 14.66 1.80
CA PRO A 32 1.94 15.27 3.08
C PRO A 32 1.04 14.78 4.21
N ASP A 33 1.60 14.58 5.40
CA ASP A 33 0.87 14.14 6.60
C ASP A 33 0.02 12.87 6.38
N ALA A 34 0.51 11.94 5.55
CA ALA A 34 -0.15 10.67 5.29
C ALA A 34 -0.46 9.92 6.60
N SER A 35 -1.61 9.24 6.64
CA SER A 35 -1.99 8.43 7.79
C SER A 35 -0.95 7.34 8.08
N GLN A 36 -0.84 6.94 9.34
CA GLN A 36 0.08 5.86 9.73
C GLN A 36 -0.21 4.55 8.98
N GLU A 37 -1.48 4.26 8.71
CA GLU A 37 -1.90 3.10 7.92
C GLU A 37 -1.42 3.19 6.46
N ALA A 38 -1.49 4.37 5.81
CA ALA A 38 -0.99 4.55 4.45
C ALA A 38 0.54 4.40 4.38
N VAL A 39 1.27 4.93 5.38
CA VAL A 39 2.72 4.72 5.51
C VAL A 39 3.05 3.23 5.67
N ALA A 40 2.32 2.53 6.54
CA ALA A 40 2.52 1.09 6.77
C ALA A 40 2.21 0.25 5.51
N LEU A 41 1.13 0.57 4.80
CA LEU A 41 0.77 -0.10 3.55
C LEU A 41 1.84 0.09 2.47
N LEU A 42 2.36 1.30 2.30
CA LEU A 42 3.43 1.55 1.34
C LEU A 42 4.71 0.76 1.70
N ARG A 43 5.10 0.76 2.98
CA ARG A 43 6.23 -0.05 3.46
C ARG A 43 6.03 -1.54 3.21
N LEU A 44 4.82 -2.06 3.41
CA LEU A 44 4.49 -3.45 3.08
C LEU A 44 4.75 -3.71 1.59
N MET A 45 4.22 -2.87 0.69
CA MET A 45 4.42 -3.01 -0.76
C MET A 45 5.91 -3.05 -1.12
N TYR A 46 6.71 -2.10 -0.61
CA TYR A 46 8.16 -2.09 -0.84
C TYR A 46 8.87 -3.32 -0.28
N SER A 47 8.50 -3.78 0.92
CA SER A 47 9.13 -4.95 1.55
C SER A 47 8.87 -6.26 0.79
N THR A 48 7.72 -6.36 0.11
CA THR A 48 7.30 -7.52 -0.69
C THR A 48 7.77 -7.49 -2.14
N SER A 49 8.05 -6.29 -2.67
CA SER A 49 8.45 -6.10 -4.06
C SER A 49 9.67 -6.95 -4.43
N GLY A 50 9.56 -7.70 -5.54
CA GLY A 50 10.59 -8.63 -6.01
C GLY A 50 10.73 -9.94 -5.22
N LYS A 51 9.98 -10.14 -4.13
CA LYS A 51 10.00 -11.35 -3.29
C LYS A 51 8.68 -12.13 -3.34
N TYR A 52 7.57 -11.40 -3.36
CA TYR A 52 6.22 -11.96 -3.33
C TYR A 52 5.32 -11.21 -4.31
N MET A 53 4.20 -11.84 -4.65
CA MET A 53 3.13 -11.23 -5.44
C MET A 53 1.85 -11.25 -4.63
N LEU A 54 1.24 -10.08 -4.43
CA LEU A 54 -0.05 -9.98 -3.76
C LEU A 54 -1.15 -10.41 -4.73
N THR A 55 -1.97 -11.37 -4.32
CA THR A 55 -3.16 -11.76 -5.09
C THR A 55 -4.22 -10.68 -4.95
N GLY A 56 -4.92 -10.36 -6.05
CA GLY A 56 -5.98 -9.37 -6.04
C GLY A 56 -7.21 -9.85 -6.80
N GLN A 57 -8.38 -9.33 -6.42
CA GLN A 57 -9.63 -9.60 -7.13
C GLN A 57 -10.47 -8.34 -7.24
N HIS A 58 -10.87 -8.03 -8.47
CA HIS A 58 -11.81 -6.96 -8.78
C HIS A 58 -13.26 -7.41 -8.56
N ASN A 59 -14.06 -6.50 -8.04
CA ASN A 59 -15.47 -6.66 -7.74
C ASN A 59 -16.25 -5.47 -8.30
N TYR A 60 -17.42 -5.73 -8.88
CA TYR A 60 -18.28 -4.66 -9.38
C TYR A 60 -18.98 -3.92 -8.22
N PRO A 61 -19.24 -2.61 -8.36
CA PRO A 61 -19.88 -1.78 -7.34
C PRO A 61 -21.10 -2.39 -6.67
N ASN A 62 -22.09 -2.83 -7.45
CA ASN A 62 -23.37 -3.29 -6.93
C ASN A 62 -23.36 -4.71 -6.36
N ILE A 63 -22.24 -5.43 -6.45
CA ILE A 63 -22.16 -6.83 -5.99
C ILE A 63 -21.20 -7.04 -4.82
N ARG A 64 -20.55 -5.98 -4.32
CA ARG A 64 -19.59 -6.04 -3.20
C ARG A 64 -18.54 -7.15 -3.44
N ASP A 65 -18.05 -7.82 -2.42
CA ASP A 65 -17.03 -8.89 -2.49
C ASP A 65 -17.45 -10.22 -3.15
N THR A 66 -18.48 -10.25 -4.00
CA THR A 66 -18.95 -11.49 -4.62
C THR A 66 -17.85 -12.24 -5.38
N ASN A 67 -16.99 -11.54 -6.13
CA ASN A 67 -15.90 -12.19 -6.86
C ASN A 67 -14.77 -12.62 -5.91
N SER A 68 -14.49 -11.86 -4.86
CA SER A 68 -13.51 -12.26 -3.83
C SER A 68 -13.96 -13.50 -3.06
N ARG A 69 -15.26 -13.60 -2.71
CA ARG A 69 -15.83 -14.82 -2.10
C ARG A 69 -15.81 -16.00 -3.04
N PHE A 70 -16.04 -15.77 -4.33
CA PHE A 70 -15.84 -16.80 -5.35
C PHE A 70 -14.40 -17.30 -5.31
N ALA A 71 -13.40 -16.40 -5.40
CA ALA A 71 -12.00 -16.79 -5.32
C ALA A 71 -11.66 -17.59 -4.05
N LEU A 72 -12.14 -17.15 -2.88
CA LEU A 72 -11.99 -17.88 -1.62
C LEU A 72 -12.59 -19.28 -1.69
N LYS A 73 -13.80 -19.44 -2.23
CA LYS A 73 -14.48 -20.74 -2.31
C LYS A 73 -13.75 -21.73 -3.20
N TYR A 74 -13.19 -21.28 -4.33
CA TYR A 74 -12.58 -22.17 -5.32
C TYR A 74 -11.08 -22.41 -5.06
N ILE A 75 -10.36 -21.41 -4.54
CA ILE A 75 -8.90 -21.48 -4.31
C ILE A 75 -8.61 -21.87 -2.86
N GLY A 76 -9.56 -21.68 -1.94
CA GLY A 76 -9.41 -21.94 -0.51
C GLY A 76 -8.69 -20.83 0.26
N LYS A 77 -8.39 -19.69 -0.38
CA LYS A 77 -7.72 -18.54 0.23
C LYS A 77 -8.31 -17.22 -0.25
N GLN A 78 -8.43 -16.26 0.66
CA GLN A 78 -8.87 -14.90 0.35
C GLN A 78 -7.78 -14.16 -0.44
N PRO A 79 -8.12 -13.44 -1.53
CA PRO A 79 -7.19 -12.54 -2.19
C PRO A 79 -6.65 -11.47 -1.23
N ALA A 80 -5.36 -11.15 -1.30
CA ALA A 80 -4.74 -10.17 -0.41
C ALA A 80 -5.21 -8.73 -0.70
N VAL A 81 -5.60 -8.44 -1.94
CA VAL A 81 -6.08 -7.12 -2.37
C VAL A 81 -7.53 -7.22 -2.82
N PHE A 82 -8.41 -6.51 -2.11
CA PHE A 82 -9.77 -6.22 -2.56
C PHE A 82 -9.74 -4.99 -3.48
N SER A 83 -10.44 -5.05 -4.62
CA SER A 83 -10.64 -3.87 -5.46
C SER A 83 -12.06 -3.76 -6.00
N THR A 84 -12.48 -2.52 -6.26
CA THR A 84 -13.75 -2.10 -6.84
C THR A 84 -13.54 -0.74 -7.53
N ASP A 85 -14.48 -0.30 -8.35
CA ASP A 85 -14.56 1.09 -8.82
C ASP A 85 -15.66 1.87 -8.07
N PHE A 86 -15.85 3.15 -8.43
CA PHE A 86 -16.85 4.06 -7.85
C PHE A 86 -18.18 4.11 -8.64
N GLY A 87 -18.38 3.21 -9.60
CA GLY A 87 -19.51 3.19 -10.51
C GLY A 87 -19.48 4.32 -11.54
N PHE A 88 -19.79 3.97 -12.77
CA PHE A 88 -19.86 4.88 -13.92
C PHE A 88 -21.13 4.68 -14.77
N ALA A 89 -21.87 3.59 -14.57
CA ALA A 89 -23.07 3.26 -15.33
C ALA A 89 -24.35 3.76 -14.64
N ALA A 90 -25.46 3.70 -15.37
CA ALA A 90 -26.79 4.09 -14.89
C ALA A 90 -27.33 3.12 -13.82
N ASP A 91 -28.52 3.40 -13.31
CA ASP A 91 -29.24 2.48 -12.42
C ASP A 91 -29.53 1.14 -13.11
N GLY A 92 -29.53 0.06 -12.34
CA GLY A 92 -29.75 -1.31 -12.80
C GLY A 92 -28.53 -2.04 -13.38
N ASP A 93 -27.41 -1.34 -13.57
CA ASP A 93 -26.13 -1.95 -14.01
C ASP A 93 -25.26 -2.36 -12.82
N THR A 94 -24.40 -3.37 -12.97
CA THR A 94 -23.45 -3.76 -11.91
C THR A 94 -22.44 -2.67 -11.56
N ASP A 95 -22.17 -1.77 -12.51
CA ASP A 95 -21.28 -0.61 -12.39
C ASP A 95 -22.03 0.69 -12.07
N SER A 96 -23.24 0.61 -11.49
CA SER A 96 -24.05 1.79 -11.23
C SER A 96 -23.35 2.79 -10.33
N TYR A 97 -23.36 4.08 -10.72
CA TYR A 97 -22.87 5.16 -9.86
C TYR A 97 -23.67 5.32 -8.55
N LEU A 98 -24.88 4.76 -8.49
CA LEU A 98 -25.72 4.79 -7.28
C LEU A 98 -25.20 3.88 -6.16
N ALA A 99 -24.28 2.96 -6.47
CA ALA A 99 -23.65 2.05 -5.52
C ALA A 99 -22.63 2.72 -4.59
N ARG A 100 -22.26 3.99 -4.82
CA ARG A 100 -21.15 4.67 -4.11
C ARG A 100 -21.21 4.61 -2.59
N PRO A 101 -22.37 4.81 -1.93
CA PRO A 101 -22.46 4.64 -0.48
C PRO A 101 -22.12 3.22 -0.05
N ASP A 102 -22.70 2.22 -0.71
CA ASP A 102 -22.45 0.80 -0.45
C ASP A 102 -21.00 0.40 -0.72
N ILE A 103 -20.35 0.99 -1.72
CA ILE A 103 -18.92 0.81 -1.99
C ILE A 103 -18.09 1.26 -0.79
N VAL A 104 -18.39 2.45 -0.23
CA VAL A 104 -17.67 2.99 0.93
C VAL A 104 -17.86 2.09 2.15
N ASP A 105 -19.08 1.65 2.42
CA ASP A 105 -19.36 0.74 3.52
C ASP A 105 -18.65 -0.60 3.36
N GLU A 106 -18.59 -1.12 2.14
CA GLU A 106 -17.90 -2.37 1.84
C GLU A 106 -16.38 -2.25 2.02
N VAL A 107 -15.73 -1.19 1.54
CA VAL A 107 -14.29 -1.00 1.75
C VAL A 107 -13.94 -0.81 3.24
N ILE A 108 -14.81 -0.15 4.01
CA ILE A 108 -14.67 -0.05 5.47
C ILE A 108 -14.78 -1.44 6.11
N ARG A 109 -15.70 -2.29 5.64
CA ARG A 109 -15.85 -3.66 6.14
C ARG A 109 -14.64 -4.53 5.79
N GLN A 110 -14.06 -4.39 4.60
CA GLN A 110 -12.87 -5.14 4.18
C GLN A 110 -11.60 -4.71 4.95
N HIS A 111 -11.54 -3.47 5.43
CA HIS A 111 -10.42 -2.96 6.24
C HIS A 111 -10.44 -3.45 7.70
N LYS A 112 -11.62 -3.81 8.23
CA LYS A 112 -11.82 -4.26 9.62
C LYS A 112 -11.61 -5.75 9.77
#